data_AF-A0A2M7H9F0-F1
#
_entry.id   AF-A0A2M7H9F0-F1
#
_cell.length_a   1.000
_cell.length_b   1.000
_cell.length_c   1.000
_cell.angle_alpha   90.00
_cell.angle_beta   90.00
_cell.angle_gamma   90.00
#
_symmetry.space_group_name_H-M   'P 1'
#
loop_
_entity.id
_entity.type
_entity.pdbx_description
1 polymer ?
#
loop_
_entity_poly.entity_id
_entity_poly.type
_entity_poly.pdbx_seq_one_letter_code
_entity_poly.pdbx_strand_id
1 'polypeptide(L)'
;MAKMLLKKRWSVVFADKELFITSDKPVGVRHMTREVFGFGTSGAVISFPLSPTRILMMDDQHHESANQYYPLTPDFVAAFNQSIWHAGARFMITGWPVHEVLTEIVSCGDTILSSDKR
;
A
#
# COMPACT_ATOMS: atom_id res chain seq x y z
N MET A 1 3.20 -11.80 16.75
CA MET A 1 3.20 -10.95 15.55
C MET A 1 4.11 -11.49 14.44
N ALA A 2 5.44 -11.54 14.61
CA ALA A 2 6.37 -11.99 13.55
C ALA A 2 6.01 -13.36 12.92
N LYS A 3 5.73 -14.38 13.75
CA LYS A 3 5.30 -15.71 13.28
C LYS A 3 4.03 -15.71 12.42
N MET A 4 3.15 -14.71 12.59
CA MET A 4 1.91 -14.60 11.81
C MET A 4 2.20 -14.00 10.43
N LEU A 5 3.06 -12.98 10.36
CA LEU A 5 3.48 -12.36 9.10
C LEU A 5 4.20 -13.37 8.19
N LEU A 6 5.02 -14.25 8.78
CA LEU A 6 5.70 -15.32 8.04
C LEU A 6 4.77 -16.35 7.39
N LYS A 7 3.50 -16.42 7.81
CA LYS A 7 2.51 -17.30 7.19
C LYS A 7 1.89 -16.68 5.93
N LYS A 8 1.97 -15.37 5.75
CA LYS A 8 1.42 -14.67 4.59
C LYS A 8 2.34 -14.87 3.38
N ARG A 9 1.76 -14.89 2.18
CA ARG A 9 2.53 -14.75 0.95
C ARG A 9 3.15 -13.36 0.94
N TRP A 10 4.43 -13.25 0.57
CA TRP A 10 5.04 -11.95 0.31
C TRP A 10 5.36 -11.76 -1.17
N SER A 11 5.31 -10.51 -1.60
CA SER A 11 5.79 -10.04 -2.89
C SER A 11 6.33 -8.62 -2.79
N VAL A 12 7.10 -8.18 -3.77
CA VAL A 12 7.58 -6.80 -3.85
C VAL A 12 7.02 -6.17 -5.11
N VAL A 13 6.34 -5.04 -4.95
CA VAL A 13 5.97 -4.17 -6.07
C VAL A 13 7.10 -3.17 -6.28
N PHE A 14 7.59 -3.04 -7.52
CA PHE A 14 8.67 -2.13 -7.86
C PHE A 14 8.28 -1.13 -8.94
N ALA A 15 8.86 0.06 -8.86
CA ALA A 15 8.74 1.12 -9.86
C ALA A 15 10.13 1.55 -10.34
N ASP A 16 10.21 2.02 -11.59
CA ASP A 16 11.46 2.54 -12.17
C ASP A 16 11.81 3.96 -11.69
N LYS A 17 10.86 4.63 -11.02
CA LYS A 17 10.99 5.98 -10.48
C LYS A 17 10.58 6.01 -9.01
N GLU A 18 11.00 7.06 -8.30
CA GLU A 18 10.70 7.29 -6.89
C GLU A 18 9.24 7.72 -6.69
N LEU A 19 8.30 6.77 -6.78
CA LEU A 19 6.86 7.03 -6.75
C LEU A 19 6.22 6.79 -5.37
N PHE A 20 6.88 6.01 -4.50
CA PHE A 20 6.31 5.64 -3.21
C PHE A 20 6.77 6.58 -2.10
N ILE A 21 5.81 7.05 -1.31
CA ILE A 21 6.09 7.79 -0.08
C ILE A 21 6.45 6.84 1.07
N THR A 22 7.02 7.40 2.13
CA THR A 22 7.12 6.74 3.45
C THR A 22 6.75 7.72 4.56
N SER A 23 6.60 7.23 5.79
CA SER A 23 6.17 8.02 6.94
C SER A 23 6.76 7.53 8.25
N ASP A 24 6.44 8.20 9.36
CA ASP A 24 6.79 7.75 10.71
C ASP A 24 6.02 6.49 11.15
N LYS A 25 4.95 6.14 10.44
CA LYS A 25 4.15 4.92 10.61
C LYS A 25 3.84 4.30 9.23
N PRO A 26 4.83 3.69 8.58
CA PRO A 26 4.76 3.36 7.17
C PRO A 26 3.99 2.07 6.86
N VAL A 27 3.57 1.32 7.87
CA VAL A 27 2.85 0.05 7.70
C VAL A 27 1.37 0.33 7.45
N GLY A 28 0.91 0.01 6.24
CA GLY A 28 -0.50 0.00 5.88
C GLY A 28 -1.10 -1.39 6.10
N VAL A 29 -2.32 -1.44 6.63
CA VAL A 29 -3.13 -2.66 6.68
C VAL A 29 -4.48 -2.33 6.04
N ARG A 30 -4.94 -3.19 5.13
CA ARG A 30 -6.22 -3.06 4.45
C ARG A 30 -6.95 -4.39 4.45
N HIS A 31 -8.27 -4.33 4.53
CA HIS A 31 -9.17 -5.47 4.34
C HIS A 31 -10.34 -5.03 3.48
N MET A 32 -10.83 -5.92 2.60
CA MET A 32 -11.89 -5.58 1.64
C MET A 32 -13.19 -5.13 2.31
N THR A 33 -13.54 -5.73 3.45
CA THR A 33 -14.78 -5.37 4.19
C THR A 33 -14.68 -4.05 4.96
N ARG A 34 -13.48 -3.47 5.11
CA ARG A 34 -13.22 -2.24 5.88
C ARG A 34 -13.71 -2.27 7.35
N GLU A 35 -14.00 -3.44 7.90
CA GLU A 35 -14.39 -3.64 9.31
C GLU A 35 -13.17 -3.57 10.25
N VAL A 36 -13.31 -3.93 11.55
CA VAL A 36 -12.15 -4.03 12.46
C VAL A 36 -11.24 -5.18 11.99
N PHE A 37 -10.09 -4.85 11.41
CA PHE A 37 -9.11 -5.83 10.92
C PHE A 37 -7.70 -5.57 11.50
N GLY A 38 -6.87 -6.61 11.51
CA GLY A 38 -5.48 -6.52 11.95
C GLY A 38 -4.58 -7.49 11.21
N PHE A 39 -3.30 -7.56 11.61
CA PHE A 39 -2.28 -8.37 10.94
C PHE A 39 -2.60 -9.87 10.85
N GLY A 40 -3.45 -10.38 11.76
CA GLY A 40 -3.89 -11.78 11.79
C GLY A 40 -5.20 -12.07 11.05
N THR A 41 -5.88 -11.04 10.57
CA THR A 41 -7.16 -11.21 9.89
C THR A 41 -6.92 -11.85 8.52
N SER A 42 -7.63 -12.94 8.23
CA SER A 42 -7.62 -13.58 6.91
C SER A 42 -8.16 -12.61 5.88
N GLY A 43 -7.51 -12.49 4.73
CA GLY A 43 -7.84 -11.51 3.69
C GLY A 43 -7.24 -10.13 3.94
N ALA A 44 -6.52 -9.91 5.04
CA ALA A 44 -5.84 -8.64 5.28
C ALA A 44 -4.59 -8.56 4.41
N VAL A 45 -4.48 -7.45 3.69
CA VAL A 45 -3.32 -7.05 2.90
C VAL A 45 -2.50 -6.06 3.70
N ILE A 46 -1.22 -6.35 3.87
CA ILE A 46 -0.27 -5.50 4.57
C ILE A 46 0.71 -4.95 3.54
N SER A 47 0.98 -3.66 3.62
CA SER A 47 1.93 -2.98 2.75
C SER A 47 2.97 -2.25 3.58
N PHE A 48 4.23 -2.33 3.18
CA PHE A 48 5.34 -1.63 3.84
C PHE A 48 6.33 -1.08 2.79
N PRO A 49 6.53 0.25 2.70
CA PRO A 49 7.51 0.83 1.80
C PRO A 49 8.92 0.46 2.25
N LEU A 50 9.67 -0.18 1.35
CA LEU A 50 11.07 -0.56 1.55
C LEU A 50 12.02 0.54 1.09
N SER A 51 11.64 1.24 0.02
CA SER A 51 12.36 2.37 -0.58
C SER A 51 11.36 3.22 -1.39
N PRO A 52 11.74 4.41 -1.88
CA PRO A 52 10.89 5.20 -2.77
C PRO A 52 10.48 4.49 -4.07
N THR A 53 11.11 3.36 -4.40
CA THR A 53 10.87 2.56 -5.61
C THR A 53 10.30 1.18 -5.32
N ARG A 54 10.12 0.78 -4.05
CA ARG A 54 9.71 -0.59 -3.68
C ARG A 54 8.76 -0.63 -2.50
N ILE A 55 7.69 -1.41 -2.62
CA ILE A 55 6.77 -1.74 -1.53
C ILE A 55 6.73 -3.25 -1.33
N LEU A 56 6.91 -3.69 -0.09
CA LEU A 56 6.63 -5.05 0.35
C LEU A 56 5.13 -5.22 0.54
N MET A 57 4.59 -6.26 -0.06
CA MET A 57 3.20 -6.69 0.08
C MET A 57 3.15 -8.02 0.80
N MET A 58 2.22 -8.16 1.73
CA MET A 58 1.89 -9.44 2.37
C MET A 58 0.38 -9.67 2.36
N ASP A 59 -0.05 -10.84 1.90
CA ASP A 59 -1.47 -11.20 1.79
C ASP A 59 -1.68 -12.72 1.88
N ASP A 60 -2.94 -13.19 1.79
CA ASP A 60 -3.31 -14.61 1.92
C ASP A 60 -3.64 -15.30 0.58
N GLN A 61 -3.32 -14.69 -0.57
CA GLN A 61 -3.52 -15.28 -1.91
C GLN A 61 -2.43 -16.33 -2.18
N HIS A 62 -2.48 -17.46 -1.47
CA HIS A 62 -1.53 -18.57 -1.61
C HIS A 62 -1.66 -19.36 -2.93
N HIS A 63 -2.70 -19.09 -3.72
CA HIS A 63 -2.84 -19.64 -5.06
C HIS A 63 -1.92 -18.94 -6.08
N GLU A 64 -1.46 -17.72 -5.78
CA GLU A 64 -0.47 -16.99 -6.57
C GLU A 64 0.96 -17.39 -6.19
N SER A 65 1.90 -17.16 -7.11
CA SER A 65 3.32 -17.41 -6.84
C SER A 65 3.84 -16.53 -5.69
N ALA A 66 4.47 -17.16 -4.70
CA ALA A 66 5.13 -16.45 -3.60
C ALA A 66 6.52 -15.94 -4.00
N ASN A 67 7.02 -14.96 -3.25
CA ASN A 67 8.40 -14.46 -3.33
C ASN A 67 8.72 -13.77 -4.67
N GLN A 68 7.72 -13.13 -5.26
CA GLN A 68 7.82 -12.53 -6.60
C GLN A 68 8.01 -11.02 -6.55
N TYR A 69 8.51 -10.50 -7.68
CA TYR A 69 8.63 -9.08 -7.96
C TYR A 69 7.65 -8.71 -9.07
N TYR A 70 6.76 -7.77 -8.81
CA TYR A 70 5.76 -7.31 -9.77
C TYR A 70 6.04 -5.85 -10.16
N PRO A 71 6.02 -5.53 -11.46
CA PRO A 71 6.09 -4.14 -11.87
C PRO A 71 4.83 -3.40 -11.39
N LEU A 72 5.00 -2.16 -10.95
CA LEU A 72 3.89 -1.30 -10.57
C LEU A 72 3.01 -1.02 -11.79
N THR A 73 1.72 -1.33 -11.68
CA THR A 73 0.73 -0.80 -12.62
C THR A 73 0.50 0.68 -12.30
N PRO A 74 0.60 1.59 -13.27
CA PRO A 74 0.50 3.04 -13.03
C PRO A 74 -0.74 3.46 -12.24
N ASP A 75 -1.88 2.79 -12.45
CA ASP A 75 -3.15 3.13 -11.82
C ASP A 75 -3.19 2.88 -10.30
N PHE A 76 -2.23 2.14 -9.73
CA PHE A 76 -2.23 1.76 -8.31
C PHE A 76 -1.30 2.57 -7.43
N VAL A 77 -0.47 3.47 -7.98
CA VAL A 77 0.48 4.29 -7.21
C VAL A 77 -0.25 5.05 -6.09
N ALA A 78 -1.36 5.70 -6.46
CA ALA A 78 -2.15 6.54 -5.57
C ALA A 78 -2.71 5.76 -4.38
N ALA A 79 -3.16 4.52 -4.63
CA ALA A 79 -3.74 3.66 -3.60
C ALA A 79 -2.70 3.24 -2.54
N PHE A 80 -1.44 3.02 -2.95
CA PHE A 80 -0.36 2.74 -2.01
C PHE A 80 -0.02 3.97 -1.17
N ASN A 81 0.17 5.12 -1.82
CA ASN A 81 0.51 6.36 -1.16
C ASN A 81 -0.61 6.83 -0.22
N GLN A 82 -1.89 6.70 -0.60
CA GLN A 82 -3.02 7.00 0.26
C GLN A 82 -3.02 6.17 1.55
N SER A 83 -2.65 4.89 1.46
CA SER A 83 -2.61 4.00 2.63
C SER A 83 -1.53 4.41 3.61
N ILE A 84 -0.37 4.83 3.11
CA ILE A 84 0.76 5.31 3.92
C ILE A 84 0.45 6.70 4.49
N TRP A 85 -0.21 7.57 3.71
CA TRP A 85 -0.68 8.89 4.15
C TRP A 85 -1.64 8.75 5.33
N HIS A 86 -2.66 7.88 5.24
CA HIS A 86 -3.62 7.65 6.33
C HIS A 86 -2.98 7.05 7.58
N ALA A 87 -1.95 6.22 7.43
CA ALA A 87 -1.28 5.59 8.57
C ALA A 87 -0.28 6.54 9.26
N GLY A 88 0.30 7.49 8.51
CA GLY A 88 1.25 8.47 9.00
C GLY A 88 0.67 9.35 10.11
N ALA A 89 1.53 9.85 11.00
CA ALA A 89 1.09 10.72 12.09
C ALA A 89 1.72 12.10 12.04
N ARG A 90 3.02 12.21 11.72
CA ARG A 90 3.74 13.50 11.74
C ARG A 90 4.53 13.78 10.50
N PHE A 91 5.14 12.75 9.90
CA PHE A 91 6.09 12.93 8.82
C PHE A 91 5.66 12.21 7.57
N MET A 92 5.84 12.89 6.46
CA MET A 92 5.79 12.30 5.13
C MET A 92 7.12 12.57 4.45
N ILE A 93 7.70 11.50 3.89
CA ILE A 93 8.99 11.56 3.21
C ILE A 93 8.78 11.01 1.80
N THR A 94 9.23 11.75 0.81
CA THR A 94 9.06 11.43 -0.61
C THR A 94 10.28 11.91 -1.39
N GLY A 95 10.67 11.16 -2.43
CA GLY A 95 11.66 11.57 -3.42
C GLY A 95 11.08 12.43 -4.56
N TRP A 96 9.75 12.51 -4.64
CA TRP A 96 8.99 13.22 -5.67
C TRP A 96 8.32 14.49 -5.10
N PRO A 97 8.11 15.58 -5.87
CA PRO A 97 7.50 16.80 -5.36
C PRO A 97 6.16 16.54 -4.68
N VAL A 98 6.05 17.03 -3.44
CA VAL A 98 4.91 16.76 -2.54
C VAL A 98 3.56 17.11 -3.16
N HIS A 99 3.47 18.20 -3.93
CA HIS A 99 2.22 18.63 -4.54
C HIS A 99 1.70 17.68 -5.63
N GLU A 100 2.60 17.01 -6.37
CA GLU A 100 2.22 16.00 -7.36
C GLU A 100 1.67 14.74 -6.66
N VAL A 101 2.36 14.28 -5.62
CA VAL A 101 1.90 13.17 -4.76
C VAL A 101 0.50 13.45 -4.19
N LEU A 102 0.29 14.64 -3.63
CA LEU A 102 -0.99 15.02 -3.05
C LEU A 102 -2.10 15.07 -4.11
N THR A 103 -1.81 15.61 -5.30
CA THR A 103 -2.76 15.67 -6.42
C THR A 103 -3.20 14.26 -6.82
N GLU A 104 -2.26 13.32 -6.87
CA GLU A 104 -2.52 11.92 -7.19
C GLU A 104 -3.40 11.23 -6.13
N ILE A 105 -3.09 11.41 -4.85
CA ILE A 105 -3.86 10.85 -3.73
C ILE A 105 -5.31 11.39 -3.74
N VAL A 106 -5.50 12.69 -3.97
CA VAL A 106 -6.83 13.32 -4.02
C VAL A 106 -7.64 12.79 -5.19
N SER A 107 -7.04 12.73 -6.39
CA SER A 107 -7.71 12.23 -7.60
C SER A 107 -8.19 10.78 -7.45
N CYS A 108 -7.41 9.95 -6.75
CA CYS A 108 -7.80 8.59 -6.40
C CYS A 108 -8.99 8.54 -5.43
N GLY A 109 -9.01 9.40 -4.41
CA GLY A 109 -10.13 9.52 -3.46
C GLY A 109 -11.44 9.89 -4.14
N ASP A 110 -11.43 10.85 -5.05
CA ASP A 110 -12.61 11.29 -5.80
C ASP A 110 -13.19 10.16 -6.67
N THR A 111 -12.32 9.36 -7.28
CA THR A 111 -12.71 8.21 -8.09
C THR A 111 -13.45 7.15 -7.25
N ILE A 112 -12.95 6.84 -6.05
CA ILE A 112 -13.56 5.86 -5.14
C ILE A 112 -14.94 6.35 -4.66
N LEU A 113 -15.05 7.62 -4.29
CA LEU A 113 -16.33 8.22 -3.87
C LEU A 113 -17.38 8.25 -5.00
N SER A 114 -16.92 8.33 -6.25
CA SER A 114 -17.80 8.28 -7.42
C SER A 114 -18.32 6.87 -7.74
N SER A 115 -17.55 5.83 -7.39
CA SER A 115 -17.95 4.43 -7.58
C SER A 115 -18.87 3.87 -6.48
N ASP A 116 -18.80 4.41 -5.25
CA ASP A 116 -19.68 4.02 -4.13
C ASP A 116 -21.10 4.63 -4.24
N LYS A 117 -21.35 5.52 -5.21
CA LYS A 117 -22.66 6.15 -5.46
C LYS A 117 -23.50 5.46 -6.55
N ARG A 118 -23.15 4.25 -6.99
CA ARG A 118 -23.94 3.46 -7.95
C ARG A 118 -24.49 2.19 -7.34
#